data_AF-A0A2W5XEQ7-F1
#
_entry.id   AF-A0A2W5XEQ7-F1
#
_cell.length_a   1.000
_cell.length_b   1.000
_cell.length_c   1.000
_cell.angle_alpha   90.00
_cell.angle_beta   90.00
_cell.angle_gamma   90.00
#
_symmetry.space_group_name_H-M   'P 1'
#
loop_
_entity.id
_entity.type
_entity.pdbx_description
1 polymer ?
#
loop_
_entity_poly.entity_id
_entity_poly.type
_entity_poly.pdbx_seq_one_letter_code
_entity_poly.pdbx_strand_id
1 'polypeptide(L)'
;MFGRHRRGREADAADAARESARGKLFEQLALRPETVCPFLGTAEERTGYQPEANPEHRCYASGEPAPLSDEQQSRICLQRGYSNCPRYLRGVLVIPSEELGALRRPAAAVPAAAPPRPAPTDRAPSRSPSTRTGPAGRDEERHRRWVPVAAALLIGLLLVGGAVAVFASRSPVAVFGSPSSTTSPTGRPGPTVSVTPVPTPAAGDVFDHYAVTVAAREYTIFHVGSDGGLTDGRVVLFSANSQGPAERLTAANGQRYWQLTEGFYSGYSYVAGRSGPFGVSKIFRRSDGRTSSERLPDSQL
;
A
#
# COMPACT_ATOMS: atom_id res chain seq x y z
N MET A 1 -48.55 -26.59 19.74
CA MET A 1 -47.96 -25.68 18.72
C MET A 1 -47.07 -24.56 19.30
N PHE A 2 -46.87 -24.46 20.63
CA PHE A 2 -46.19 -23.33 21.29
C PHE A 2 -44.64 -23.35 21.28
N GLY A 3 -43.99 -24.46 20.88
CA GLY A 3 -42.53 -24.62 20.98
C GLY A 3 -41.69 -23.95 19.88
N ARG A 4 -42.29 -23.44 18.80
CA ARG A 4 -41.53 -22.81 17.69
C ARG A 4 -41.20 -21.34 17.97
N HIS A 5 -42.11 -20.59 18.59
CA HIS A 5 -41.87 -19.17 18.93
C HIS A 5 -40.83 -18.97 20.05
N ARG A 6 -40.76 -19.90 21.01
CA ARG A 6 -39.75 -19.83 22.08
C ARG A 6 -38.32 -19.98 21.54
N ARG A 7 -38.09 -20.96 20.65
CA ARG A 7 -36.78 -21.19 20.01
C ARG A 7 -36.33 -20.02 19.13
N GLY A 8 -37.27 -19.35 18.45
CA GLY A 8 -36.96 -18.12 17.70
C GLY A 8 -36.44 -17.02 18.61
N ARG A 9 -37.16 -16.70 19.69
CA ARG A 9 -36.75 -15.66 20.65
C ARG A 9 -35.42 -15.96 21.34
N GLU A 10 -35.15 -17.22 21.65
CA GLU A 10 -33.86 -17.64 22.24
C GLU A 10 -32.70 -17.46 21.25
N ALA A 11 -32.91 -17.76 19.96
CA ALA A 11 -31.92 -17.49 18.92
C ALA A 11 -31.68 -15.99 18.71
N ASP A 12 -32.75 -15.20 18.60
CA ASP A 12 -32.65 -13.74 18.43
C ASP A 12 -31.92 -13.08 19.61
N ALA A 13 -32.19 -13.53 20.84
CA ALA A 13 -31.51 -13.05 22.03
C ALA A 13 -30.02 -13.44 22.05
N ALA A 14 -29.68 -14.65 21.60
CA ALA A 14 -28.29 -15.09 21.47
C ALA A 14 -27.54 -14.28 20.40
N ASP A 15 -28.19 -13.97 19.28
CA ASP A 15 -27.63 -13.13 18.22
C ASP A 15 -27.38 -11.71 18.70
N ALA A 16 -28.37 -11.09 19.34
CA ALA A 16 -28.24 -9.77 19.94
C ALA A 16 -27.12 -9.71 21.01
N ALA A 17 -26.97 -10.76 21.82
CA ALA A 17 -25.89 -10.85 22.80
C ALA A 17 -24.51 -10.95 22.13
N ARG A 18 -24.38 -11.73 21.04
CA ARG A 18 -23.15 -11.82 20.25
C ARG A 18 -22.79 -10.49 19.61
N GLU A 19 -23.76 -9.79 19.03
CA GLU A 19 -23.57 -8.47 18.44
C GLU A 19 -23.17 -7.42 19.49
N SER A 20 -23.80 -7.44 20.68
CA SER A 20 -23.45 -6.55 21.79
C SER A 20 -22.02 -6.81 22.30
N ALA A 21 -21.65 -8.09 22.48
CA ALA A 21 -20.29 -8.46 22.88
C ALA A 21 -19.26 -8.01 21.84
N ARG A 22 -19.59 -8.16 20.55
CA ARG A 22 -18.76 -7.68 19.44
C ARG A 22 -18.61 -6.16 19.47
N GLY A 23 -19.70 -5.42 19.66
CA GLY A 23 -19.67 -3.95 19.76
C GLY A 23 -18.77 -3.44 20.88
N LYS A 24 -18.85 -4.04 22.08
CA LYS A 24 -17.97 -3.71 23.21
C LYS A 24 -16.50 -3.97 22.90
N LEU A 25 -16.19 -5.06 22.22
CA LEU A 25 -14.82 -5.36 21.80
C LEU A 25 -14.27 -4.29 20.85
N PHE A 26 -15.09 -3.79 19.92
CA PHE A 26 -14.68 -2.69 19.03
C PHE A 26 -14.48 -1.38 19.76
N GLU A 27 -15.35 -1.06 20.71
CA GLU A 27 -15.22 0.14 21.54
C GLU A 27 -13.89 0.13 22.32
N GLN A 28 -13.51 -1.01 22.90
CA GLN A 28 -12.22 -1.17 23.57
C GLN A 28 -11.03 -1.04 22.61
N LEU A 29 -11.10 -1.63 21.42
CA LEU A 29 -10.02 -1.52 20.43
C LEU A 29 -9.88 -0.10 19.87
N ALA A 30 -10.96 0.68 19.81
CA ALA A 30 -10.92 2.08 19.35
C ALA A 30 -10.18 3.01 20.34
N LEU A 31 -10.04 2.62 21.61
CA LEU A 31 -9.24 3.36 22.59
C LEU A 31 -7.73 3.14 22.43
N ARG A 32 -7.31 2.18 21.59
CA ARG A 32 -5.91 1.84 21.38
C ARG A 32 -5.23 2.89 20.48
N PRO A 33 -3.96 3.24 20.74
CA PRO A 33 -3.18 4.09 19.83
C PRO A 33 -3.12 3.51 18.42
N GLU A 34 -3.29 4.37 17.40
CA GLU A 34 -3.17 3.99 15.98
C GLU A 34 -1.78 3.45 15.58
N THR A 35 -0.79 3.55 16.47
CA THR A 35 0.54 2.98 16.25
C THR A 35 0.62 1.51 16.61
N VAL A 36 -0.39 0.94 17.27
CA VAL A 36 -0.39 -0.44 17.74
C VAL A 36 -1.34 -1.28 16.90
N CYS A 37 -0.90 -2.47 16.50
CA CYS A 37 -1.69 -3.40 15.71
C CYS A 37 -3.01 -3.74 16.43
N PRO A 38 -4.18 -3.62 15.79
CA PRO A 38 -5.47 -3.95 16.40
C PRO A 38 -5.65 -5.45 16.68
N PHE A 39 -4.81 -6.31 16.09
CA PHE A 39 -4.83 -7.76 16.33
C PHE A 39 -3.84 -8.21 17.42
N LEU A 40 -3.09 -7.29 18.02
CA LEU A 40 -2.25 -7.59 19.17
C LEU A 40 -3.13 -7.73 20.41
N GLY A 41 -3.08 -8.88 21.07
CA GLY A 41 -3.72 -9.13 22.36
C GLY A 41 -2.72 -9.68 23.37
N THR A 42 -3.16 -9.96 24.60
CA THR A 42 -2.45 -10.84 25.53
C THR A 42 -3.01 -12.26 25.44
N ALA A 43 -2.40 -13.24 26.11
CA ALA A 43 -2.93 -14.60 26.17
C ALA A 43 -4.31 -14.68 26.87
N GLU A 44 -4.53 -13.80 27.85
CA GLU A 44 -5.76 -13.76 28.66
C GLU A 44 -6.85 -12.91 28.00
N GLU A 45 -6.47 -11.83 27.32
CA GLU A 45 -7.42 -10.83 26.81
C GLU A 45 -7.04 -10.35 25.40
N ARG A 46 -7.97 -10.51 24.45
CA ARG A 46 -7.79 -10.12 23.05
C ARG A 46 -7.58 -8.62 22.86
N THR A 47 -8.19 -7.80 23.70
CA THR A 47 -8.11 -6.33 23.67
C THR A 47 -7.01 -5.78 24.57
N GLY A 48 -6.46 -6.60 25.47
CA GLY A 48 -5.32 -6.25 26.30
C GLY A 48 -4.04 -6.12 25.48
N TYR A 49 -3.21 -5.13 25.79
CA TYR A 49 -1.86 -5.04 25.24
C TYR A 49 -0.94 -4.34 26.25
N GLN A 50 0.37 -4.52 26.07
CA GLN A 50 1.38 -3.76 26.81
C GLN A 50 2.20 -2.93 25.82
N PRO A 51 2.66 -1.73 26.20
CA PRO A 51 3.40 -0.85 25.30
C PRO A 51 4.80 -1.37 24.96
N GLU A 52 5.31 -2.32 25.75
CA GLU A 52 6.60 -2.97 25.57
C GLU A 52 6.41 -4.41 25.07
N ALA A 53 7.46 -4.97 24.45
CA ALA A 53 7.45 -6.36 24.03
C ALA A 53 7.30 -7.27 25.27
N ASN A 54 6.38 -8.21 25.21
CA ASN A 54 6.06 -9.13 26.28
C ASN A 54 5.78 -10.54 25.72
N PRO A 55 6.30 -11.62 26.33
CA PRO A 55 6.02 -12.99 25.90
C PRO A 55 4.54 -13.38 25.94
N GLU A 56 3.69 -12.66 26.67
CA GLU A 56 2.24 -12.86 26.72
C GLU A 56 1.50 -12.29 25.51
N HIS A 57 2.16 -11.50 24.65
CA HIS A 57 1.51 -11.00 23.44
C HIS A 57 1.15 -12.14 22.49
N ARG A 58 -0.06 -12.07 21.94
CA ARG A 58 -0.59 -13.01 20.95
C ARG A 58 -1.14 -12.26 19.74
N CYS A 59 -1.03 -12.86 18.57
CA CYS A 59 -1.63 -12.35 17.34
C CYS A 59 -2.97 -13.04 17.07
N TYR A 60 -4.05 -12.26 17.06
CA TYR A 60 -5.43 -12.71 16.81
C TYR A 60 -5.89 -12.50 15.37
N ALA A 61 -4.97 -12.27 14.43
CA ALA A 61 -5.32 -11.93 13.05
C ALA A 61 -5.84 -13.13 12.24
N SER A 62 -5.54 -14.36 12.65
CA SER A 62 -5.89 -15.56 11.88
C SER A 62 -6.21 -16.74 12.80
N GLY A 63 -7.45 -16.82 13.28
CA GLY A 63 -7.93 -17.96 14.07
C GLY A 63 -7.28 -18.04 15.46
N GLU A 64 -6.54 -19.12 15.71
CA GLU A 64 -5.95 -19.41 17.01
C GLU A 64 -4.85 -18.39 17.38
N PRO A 65 -4.84 -17.89 18.64
CA PRO A 65 -3.87 -16.89 19.07
C PRO A 65 -2.45 -17.45 19.06
N ALA A 66 -1.58 -16.89 18.21
CA ALA A 66 -0.20 -17.36 18.08
C ALA A 66 0.78 -16.48 18.85
N PRO A 67 1.84 -17.06 19.47
CA PRO A 67 2.91 -16.30 20.10
C PRO A 67 3.68 -15.45 19.07
N LEU A 68 4.31 -14.39 19.56
CA LEU A 68 5.09 -13.43 18.77
C LEU A 68 6.50 -13.31 19.34
N SER A 69 7.52 -13.20 18.49
CA SER A 69 8.87 -12.89 18.95
C SER A 69 9.00 -11.44 19.39
N ASP A 70 9.89 -11.15 20.35
CA ASP A 70 10.11 -9.78 20.87
C ASP A 70 10.50 -8.79 19.76
N GLU A 71 11.28 -9.24 18.77
CA GLU A 71 11.66 -8.43 17.61
C GLU A 71 10.43 -8.09 16.74
N GLN A 72 9.54 -9.05 16.50
CA GLN A 72 8.31 -8.80 15.76
C GLN A 72 7.38 -7.85 16.52
N GLN A 73 7.27 -8.02 17.84
CA GLN A 73 6.44 -7.15 18.68
C GLN A 73 6.93 -5.71 18.63
N SER A 74 8.22 -5.50 18.92
CA SER A 74 8.85 -4.17 19.02
C SER A 74 8.96 -3.42 17.69
N ARG A 75 9.19 -4.14 16.57
CA ARG A 75 9.38 -3.50 15.25
C ARG A 75 8.11 -3.42 14.41
N ILE A 76 7.14 -4.31 14.64
CA ILE A 76 5.95 -4.45 13.78
C ILE A 76 4.68 -4.20 14.58
N CYS A 77 4.42 -4.97 15.63
CA CYS A 77 3.10 -4.95 16.28
C CYS A 77 2.85 -3.70 17.13
N LEU A 78 3.90 -3.13 17.74
CA LEU A 78 3.84 -1.92 18.58
C LEU A 78 4.17 -0.64 17.81
N GLN A 79 4.39 -0.74 16.49
CA GLN A 79 4.76 0.35 15.60
C GLN A 79 3.77 0.49 14.46
N ARG A 80 3.71 1.66 13.81
CA ARG A 80 2.87 1.88 12.62
C ARG A 80 3.15 0.90 11.46
N GLY A 81 4.27 0.16 11.50
CA GLY A 81 4.64 -0.85 10.52
C GLY A 81 3.71 -2.05 10.42
N TYR A 82 2.79 -2.26 11.38
CA TYR A 82 1.85 -3.38 11.33
C TYR A 82 0.97 -3.41 10.08
N SER A 83 0.75 -2.26 9.41
CA SER A 83 -0.06 -2.18 8.20
C SER A 83 0.50 -3.04 7.06
N ASN A 84 1.81 -3.28 7.07
CA ASN A 84 2.52 -4.11 6.09
C ASN A 84 2.69 -5.56 6.55
N CYS A 85 2.23 -5.91 7.76
CA CYS A 85 2.35 -7.27 8.27
C CYS A 85 1.43 -8.22 7.48
N PRO A 86 1.94 -9.33 6.90
CA PRO A 86 1.11 -10.27 6.15
C PRO A 86 -0.06 -10.86 6.96
N ARG A 87 0.10 -11.02 8.28
CA ARG A 87 -0.97 -11.51 9.16
C ARG A 87 -2.07 -10.45 9.32
N TYR A 88 -1.70 -9.18 9.51
CA TYR A 88 -2.66 -8.07 9.56
C TYR A 88 -3.45 -7.99 8.25
N LEU A 89 -2.77 -7.99 7.09
CA LEU A 89 -3.43 -7.90 5.78
C LEU A 89 -4.43 -9.02 5.55
N ARG A 90 -4.13 -10.25 6.01
CA ARG A 90 -5.08 -11.37 5.96
C ARG A 90 -6.25 -11.19 6.94
N GLY A 91 -5.97 -10.78 8.18
CA GLY A 91 -7.02 -10.58 9.19
C GLY A 91 -8.02 -9.51 8.81
N VAL A 92 -7.58 -8.46 8.11
CA VAL A 92 -8.45 -7.41 7.58
C VAL A 92 -9.46 -7.93 6.56
N LEU A 93 -9.14 -8.98 5.81
CA LEU A 93 -10.06 -9.55 4.82
C LEU A 93 -11.15 -10.42 5.45
N VAL A 94 -10.95 -10.87 6.70
CA VAL A 94 -11.89 -11.74 7.42
C VAL A 94 -12.89 -10.93 8.25
N ILE A 95 -12.52 -9.71 8.67
CA ILE A 95 -13.42 -8.81 9.40
C ILE A 95 -14.22 -7.98 8.40
N PRO A 96 -15.57 -7.91 8.52
CA PRO A 96 -16.39 -7.04 7.70
C PRO A 96 -15.89 -5.59 7.67
N SER A 97 -15.90 -4.96 6.49
CA SER A 97 -15.29 -3.64 6.28
C SER A 97 -15.86 -2.51 7.17
N GLU A 98 -17.12 -2.63 7.58
CA GLU A 98 -17.82 -1.73 8.50
C GLU A 98 -17.14 -1.69 9.89
N GLU A 99 -16.69 -2.85 10.35
CA GLU A 99 -16.02 -3.03 11.64
C GLU A 99 -14.59 -2.48 11.61
N LEU A 100 -13.90 -2.63 10.48
CA LEU A 100 -12.56 -2.07 10.29
C LEU A 100 -12.58 -0.53 10.21
N GLY A 101 -13.65 0.03 9.65
CA GLY A 101 -13.87 1.47 9.61
C GLY A 101 -14.03 2.08 11.00
N ALA A 102 -14.62 1.35 11.96
CA ALA A 102 -14.71 1.78 13.36
C ALA A 102 -13.33 1.83 14.03
N LEU A 103 -12.42 0.90 13.71
CA LEU A 103 -11.05 0.86 14.23
C LEU A 103 -10.13 1.95 13.65
N ARG A 104 -10.40 2.40 12.43
CA ARG A 104 -9.59 3.45 11.76
C ARG A 104 -10.13 4.84 11.95
N ARG A 105 -11.33 5.00 12.52
CA ARG A 105 -11.91 6.32 12.71
C ARG A 105 -11.03 7.01 13.75
N PRO A 106 -10.34 8.12 13.40
CA PRO A 106 -9.52 8.84 14.36
C PRO A 106 -10.41 9.14 15.55
N ALA A 107 -9.99 8.72 16.76
CA ALA A 107 -10.67 9.11 17.98
C ALA A 107 -10.86 10.62 17.88
N ALA A 108 -12.13 11.08 17.82
CA ALA A 108 -12.45 12.47 17.55
C ALA A 108 -11.55 13.30 18.45
N ALA A 109 -10.66 14.09 17.82
CA ALA A 109 -9.51 14.68 18.49
C ALA A 109 -9.97 15.21 19.84
N VAL A 110 -9.52 14.57 20.92
CA VAL A 110 -9.82 15.03 22.28
C VAL A 110 -9.48 16.51 22.25
N PRO A 111 -10.46 17.41 22.46
CA PRO A 111 -10.23 18.84 22.27
C PRO A 111 -9.00 19.17 23.07
N ALA A 112 -7.93 19.54 22.36
CA ALA A 112 -6.62 19.73 22.95
C ALA A 112 -6.83 20.63 24.15
N ALA A 113 -6.53 20.12 25.36
CA ALA A 113 -6.65 20.90 26.58
C ALA A 113 -5.97 22.23 26.29
N ALA A 114 -6.75 23.32 26.38
CA ALA A 114 -6.30 24.63 25.94
C ALA A 114 -4.91 24.87 26.53
N PRO A 115 -3.91 25.23 25.71
CA PRO A 115 -2.56 25.42 26.21
C PRO A 115 -2.64 26.34 27.44
N PRO A 116 -1.95 26.00 28.55
CA PRO A 116 -1.99 26.83 29.74
C PRO A 116 -1.68 28.26 29.31
N ARG A 117 -2.59 29.20 29.64
CA ARG A 117 -2.39 30.61 29.30
C ARG A 117 -0.98 30.98 29.74
N PRO A 118 -0.12 31.51 28.84
CA PRO A 118 1.16 32.04 29.27
C PRO A 118 0.87 33.07 30.36
N ALA A 119 1.53 32.92 31.51
CA ALA A 119 1.42 33.87 32.60
C ALA A 119 1.75 35.27 32.05
N PRO A 120 0.99 36.32 32.46
CA PRO A 120 1.21 37.67 31.99
C PRO A 120 2.65 38.08 32.30
N THR A 121 3.44 38.24 31.25
CA THR A 121 4.81 38.72 31.35
C THR A 121 4.71 40.24 31.38
N ASP A 122 4.93 40.82 32.57
CA ASP A 122 5.03 42.27 32.76
C ASP A 122 6.15 42.82 31.87
N ARG A 123 5.74 43.47 30.78
CA ARG A 123 6.62 44.00 29.75
C ARG A 123 7.01 45.43 30.11
N ALA A 124 8.18 45.59 30.70
CA ALA A 124 8.83 46.89 30.84
C ALA A 124 9.35 47.38 29.46
N PRO A 125 9.23 48.69 29.12
CA PRO A 125 9.77 49.23 27.89
C PRO A 125 11.23 49.66 28.10
N SER A 126 12.15 49.08 27.34
CA SER A 126 13.49 49.68 27.19
C SER A 126 13.88 49.77 25.72
N ARG A 127 13.93 51.03 25.27
CA ARG A 127 14.47 51.49 24.01
C ARG A 127 15.94 51.10 23.90
N SER A 128 16.38 50.67 22.71
CA SER A 128 17.37 51.44 21.93
C SER A 128 17.62 50.81 20.56
N PRO A 129 17.78 51.63 19.51
CA PRO A 129 18.28 51.21 18.21
C PRO A 129 19.82 51.26 18.21
N SER A 130 20.46 50.26 17.62
CA SER A 130 21.84 50.39 17.17
C SER A 130 22.06 49.58 15.92
N THR A 131 22.09 50.32 14.83
CA THR A 131 22.89 50.07 13.63
C THR A 131 24.22 49.40 13.96
N ARG A 132 24.48 48.22 13.39
CA ARG A 132 25.85 47.80 13.09
C ARG A 132 25.90 47.00 11.81
N THR A 133 26.39 47.70 10.80
CA THR A 133 26.83 47.23 9.50
C THR A 133 28.08 46.35 9.63
N GLY A 134 28.09 45.22 8.91
CA GLY A 134 29.28 44.52 8.40
C GLY A 134 29.71 43.26 9.15
N PRO A 135 30.60 42.42 8.58
CA PRO A 135 30.91 42.22 7.16
C PRO A 135 30.73 40.75 6.70
N ALA A 136 30.80 40.57 5.38
CA ALA A 136 30.97 39.30 4.70
C ALA A 136 32.14 38.47 5.27
N GLY A 137 31.91 37.17 5.47
CA GLY A 137 32.97 36.25 5.86
C GLY A 137 32.56 34.79 5.76
N ARG A 138 32.83 34.22 4.58
CA ARG A 138 33.50 32.92 4.38
C ARG A 138 33.07 31.77 5.30
N ASP A 139 32.27 30.86 4.77
CA ASP A 139 32.25 29.45 5.19
C ASP A 139 32.01 28.54 3.97
N GLU A 140 32.88 28.70 2.97
CA GLU A 140 32.87 27.91 1.73
C GLU A 140 34.25 27.24 1.52
N GLU A 141 34.78 26.53 2.52
CA GLU A 141 36.03 25.78 2.30
C GLU A 141 36.26 24.63 3.29
N ARG A 142 35.45 23.55 3.23
CA ARG A 142 35.79 22.32 3.97
C ARG A 142 35.34 20.99 3.36
N HIS A 143 35.28 20.88 2.03
CA HIS A 143 34.98 19.59 1.37
C HIS A 143 35.89 19.23 0.17
N ARG A 144 37.11 19.77 0.09
CA ARG A 144 38.01 19.55 -1.06
C ARG A 144 39.40 18.97 -0.74
N ARG A 145 39.49 18.07 0.22
CA ARG A 145 40.62 17.14 0.42
C ARG A 145 40.03 15.86 1.00
N TRP A 146 40.54 14.68 0.66
CA TRP A 146 39.89 13.35 0.70
C TRP A 146 39.17 13.07 -0.64
N VAL A 147 39.62 12.23 -1.58
CA VAL A 147 40.62 11.15 -1.59
C VAL A 147 41.01 10.87 -3.06
N PRO A 148 42.23 11.16 -3.54
CA PRO A 148 42.76 10.57 -4.77
C PRO A 148 43.54 9.29 -4.41
N VAL A 149 42.84 8.24 -4.00
CA VAL A 149 43.44 6.91 -3.72
C VAL A 149 42.66 5.77 -4.41
N ALA A 150 41.44 6.02 -4.90
CA ALA A 150 40.62 4.99 -5.54
C ALA A 150 41.01 4.68 -7.01
N ALA A 151 41.81 5.51 -7.68
CA ALA A 151 42.13 5.33 -9.11
C ALA A 151 43.32 4.38 -9.37
N ALA A 152 44.14 4.06 -8.37
CA ALA A 152 45.33 3.22 -8.57
C ALA A 152 45.08 1.71 -8.42
N LEU A 153 43.96 1.29 -7.82
CA LEU A 153 43.66 -0.12 -7.57
C LEU A 153 42.92 -0.83 -8.73
N LEU A 154 42.33 -0.07 -9.66
CA LEU A 154 41.64 -0.64 -10.83
C LEU A 154 42.57 -0.94 -12.02
N ILE A 155 43.75 -0.31 -12.09
CA ILE A 155 44.72 -0.54 -13.18
C ILE A 155 45.66 -1.72 -12.86
N GLY A 156 45.93 -2.00 -11.57
CA GLY A 156 46.75 -3.13 -11.16
C GLY A 156 46.10 -4.50 -11.34
N LEU A 157 44.77 -4.59 -11.33
CA LEU A 157 44.04 -5.86 -11.46
C LEU A 157 43.88 -6.33 -12.93
N LEU A 158 44.22 -5.49 -13.91
CA LEU A 158 44.07 -5.79 -15.34
C LEU A 158 45.34 -6.37 -15.98
N LEU A 159 46.47 -6.44 -15.27
CA LEU A 159 47.76 -6.87 -15.86
C LEU A 159 48.34 -8.18 -15.29
N VAL A 160 47.74 -8.78 -14.26
CA VAL A 160 48.22 -10.04 -13.68
C VAL A 160 47.06 -11.03 -13.55
N GLY A 161 46.81 -11.82 -14.61
CA GLY A 161 45.79 -12.87 -14.54
C GLY A 161 45.45 -13.54 -15.87
N GLY A 162 46.42 -13.64 -16.78
CA GLY A 162 46.31 -14.53 -17.93
C GLY A 162 46.57 -15.99 -17.52
N ALA A 163 45.85 -16.90 -18.19
CA ALA A 163 45.99 -18.36 -18.22
C ALA A 163 45.16 -19.17 -17.19
N VAL A 164 43.90 -19.48 -17.54
CA VAL A 164 43.28 -20.77 -17.14
C VAL A 164 42.51 -21.38 -18.31
N ALA A 165 43.08 -22.48 -18.79
CA ALA A 165 42.55 -23.63 -19.52
C ALA A 165 41.15 -23.58 -20.19
N VAL A 166 41.17 -23.85 -21.50
CA VAL A 166 40.07 -24.39 -22.30
C VAL A 166 39.72 -25.79 -21.75
N PHE A 167 38.65 -25.89 -20.96
CA PHE A 167 38.01 -27.18 -20.66
C PHE A 167 36.78 -27.35 -21.56
N ALA A 168 36.95 -28.21 -22.57
CA ALA A 168 35.87 -28.79 -23.35
C ALA A 168 35.01 -29.67 -22.42
N SER A 169 33.97 -29.08 -21.83
CA SER A 169 32.94 -29.81 -21.10
C SER A 169 31.88 -30.31 -22.09
N ARG A 170 32.00 -31.59 -22.44
CA ARG A 170 30.91 -32.37 -23.03
C ARG A 170 29.73 -32.31 -22.06
N SER A 171 28.68 -31.60 -22.44
CA SER A 171 27.42 -31.65 -21.72
C SER A 171 26.78 -33.02 -21.97
N PRO A 172 26.37 -33.77 -20.93
CA PRO A 172 25.55 -34.95 -21.10
C PRO A 172 24.19 -34.52 -21.66
N VAL A 173 23.79 -35.16 -22.76
CA VAL A 173 22.41 -35.12 -23.25
C VAL A 173 21.54 -35.80 -22.19
N ALA A 174 20.97 -34.99 -21.30
CA ALA A 174 19.88 -35.43 -20.46
C ALA A 174 18.65 -35.60 -21.36
N VAL A 175 18.31 -36.86 -21.64
CA VAL A 175 17.01 -37.26 -22.19
C VAL A 175 15.96 -36.88 -21.15
N PHE A 176 15.43 -35.67 -21.26
CA PHE A 176 14.26 -35.26 -20.48
C PHE A 176 13.05 -36.00 -21.02
N GLY A 177 12.51 -36.85 -20.15
CA GLY A 177 11.27 -37.57 -20.38
C GLY A 177 10.11 -36.63 -20.69
N SER A 178 9.18 -37.17 -21.48
CA SER A 178 7.94 -36.59 -21.96
C SER A 178 7.26 -35.65 -20.96
N PRO A 179 6.81 -34.45 -21.38
CA PRO A 179 5.92 -33.65 -20.56
C PRO A 179 4.60 -34.42 -20.39
N SER A 180 4.34 -34.85 -19.16
CA SER A 180 3.03 -35.34 -18.78
C SER A 180 2.03 -34.21 -18.96
N SER A 181 1.04 -34.46 -19.80
CA SER A 181 -0.09 -33.60 -20.09
C SER A 181 -0.77 -33.20 -18.77
N THR A 182 -0.59 -31.94 -18.36
CA THR A 182 -1.33 -31.39 -17.24
C THR A 182 -2.80 -31.30 -17.66
N THR A 183 -3.61 -32.16 -17.07
CA THR A 183 -5.06 -32.14 -17.15
C THR A 183 -5.56 -30.77 -16.68
N SER A 184 -6.15 -30.01 -17.62
CA SER A 184 -6.84 -28.77 -17.30
C SER A 184 -7.93 -29.07 -16.27
N PRO A 185 -7.96 -28.37 -15.11
CA PRO A 185 -9.10 -28.49 -14.20
C PRO A 185 -10.31 -27.92 -14.93
N THR A 186 -11.34 -28.74 -15.13
CA THR A 186 -12.67 -28.30 -15.55
C THR A 186 -13.22 -27.36 -14.47
N GLY A 187 -12.92 -26.07 -14.61
CA GLY A 187 -13.32 -25.02 -13.70
C GLY A 187 -14.84 -24.89 -13.74
N ARG A 188 -15.47 -25.23 -12.61
CA ARG A 188 -16.88 -24.92 -12.34
C ARG A 188 -17.09 -23.41 -12.58
N PRO A 189 -18.08 -22.99 -13.40
CA PRO A 189 -18.32 -21.57 -13.66
C PRO A 189 -18.57 -20.88 -12.33
N GLY A 190 -17.66 -19.97 -11.96
CA GLY A 190 -17.79 -19.16 -10.76
C GLY A 190 -19.05 -18.28 -10.83
N PRO A 191 -19.57 -17.83 -9.69
CA PRO A 191 -20.73 -16.96 -9.66
C PRO A 191 -20.48 -15.73 -10.54
N THR A 192 -21.35 -15.51 -11.53
CA THR A 192 -21.34 -14.30 -12.35
C THR A 192 -21.67 -13.13 -11.43
N VAL A 193 -20.64 -12.37 -11.02
CA VAL A 193 -20.85 -11.16 -10.26
C VAL A 193 -21.54 -10.16 -11.20
N SER A 194 -22.81 -9.86 -10.93
CA SER A 194 -23.54 -8.82 -11.65
C SER A 194 -22.89 -7.48 -11.32
N VAL A 195 -22.05 -6.98 -12.21
CA VAL A 195 -21.39 -5.69 -12.05
C VAL A 195 -22.47 -4.64 -12.23
N THR A 196 -22.82 -3.93 -11.15
CA THR A 196 -23.72 -2.78 -11.24
C THR A 196 -23.12 -1.80 -12.26
N PRO A 197 -23.87 -1.39 -13.30
CA PRO A 197 -23.32 -0.52 -14.34
C PRO A 197 -22.85 0.79 -13.69
N VAL A 198 -21.62 1.19 -14.01
CA VAL A 198 -21.09 2.48 -13.56
C VAL A 198 -21.94 3.60 -14.20
N PRO A 199 -22.39 4.61 -13.44
CA PRO A 199 -23.22 5.67 -13.97
C PRO A 199 -22.53 6.38 -15.15
N THR A 200 -23.26 6.54 -16.24
CA THR A 200 -22.82 7.29 -17.42
C THR A 200 -22.67 8.78 -17.07
N PRO A 201 -21.63 9.47 -17.57
CA PRO A 201 -21.47 10.90 -17.33
C PRO A 201 -22.66 11.70 -17.85
N ALA A 202 -23.11 12.68 -17.06
CA ALA A 202 -24.19 13.60 -17.39
C ALA A 202 -23.66 14.99 -17.78
N ALA A 203 -24.49 15.81 -18.44
CA ALA A 203 -24.15 17.19 -18.72
C ALA A 203 -23.86 17.96 -17.41
N GLY A 204 -22.71 18.61 -17.33
CA GLY A 204 -22.23 19.31 -16.13
C GLY A 204 -21.28 18.50 -15.24
N ASP A 205 -21.08 17.20 -15.51
CA ASP A 205 -20.02 16.43 -14.87
C ASP A 205 -18.65 16.96 -15.35
N VAL A 206 -17.72 17.23 -14.43
CA VAL A 206 -16.40 17.79 -14.72
C VAL A 206 -15.37 16.66 -14.78
N PHE A 207 -14.53 16.67 -15.80
CA PHE A 207 -13.42 15.71 -15.90
C PHE A 207 -12.47 15.86 -14.70
N ASP A 208 -12.16 14.75 -14.05
CA ASP A 208 -11.27 14.70 -12.88
C ASP A 208 -9.90 14.11 -13.27
N HIS A 209 -9.87 12.84 -13.71
CA HIS A 209 -8.63 12.16 -14.10
C HIS A 209 -8.89 10.94 -15.01
N TYR A 210 -7.85 10.34 -15.57
CA TYR A 210 -7.94 8.99 -16.16
C TYR A 210 -7.66 7.94 -15.11
N ALA A 211 -8.26 6.75 -15.24
CA ALA A 211 -7.94 5.61 -14.40
C ALA A 211 -7.65 4.38 -15.25
N VAL A 212 -6.54 3.70 -14.96
CA VAL A 212 -6.17 2.41 -15.57
C VAL A 212 -6.83 1.30 -14.75
N THR A 213 -7.45 0.33 -15.44
CA THR A 213 -8.05 -0.86 -14.83
C THR A 213 -7.36 -2.11 -15.36
N VAL A 214 -6.96 -2.98 -14.44
CA VAL A 214 -6.29 -4.25 -14.72
C VAL A 214 -7.03 -5.40 -14.05
N ALA A 215 -7.17 -6.52 -14.75
CA ALA A 215 -7.65 -7.78 -14.21
C ALA A 215 -6.59 -8.48 -13.34
N ALA A 216 -6.98 -9.49 -12.55
CA ALA A 216 -6.09 -10.31 -11.73
C ALA A 216 -5.14 -11.19 -12.58
N ARG A 217 -4.00 -10.63 -13.00
CA ARG A 217 -2.95 -11.30 -13.78
C ARG A 217 -1.65 -10.51 -13.73
N GLU A 218 -0.66 -10.99 -14.47
CA GLU A 218 0.63 -10.35 -14.66
C GLU A 218 0.57 -9.26 -15.75
N TYR A 219 1.28 -8.15 -15.51
CA TYR A 219 1.44 -7.02 -16.43
C TYR A 219 2.87 -6.53 -16.41
N THR A 220 3.30 -5.91 -17.51
CA THR A 220 4.60 -5.21 -17.56
C THR A 220 4.39 -3.71 -17.62
N ILE A 221 4.92 -2.98 -16.65
CA ILE A 221 4.87 -1.51 -16.61
C ILE A 221 6.26 -0.94 -16.89
N PHE A 222 6.32 0.26 -17.46
CA PHE A 222 7.58 0.85 -17.95
C PHE A 222 7.76 2.28 -17.48
N HIS A 223 9.00 2.74 -17.39
CA HIS A 223 9.28 4.16 -17.54
C HIS A 223 9.32 4.50 -19.03
N VAL A 224 8.69 5.62 -19.40
CA VAL A 224 8.63 6.09 -20.79
C VAL A 224 9.39 7.40 -20.88
N GLY A 225 10.47 7.41 -21.66
CA GLY A 225 11.25 8.61 -21.94
C GLY A 225 10.48 9.59 -22.82
N SER A 226 10.96 10.83 -22.91
CA SER A 226 10.35 11.87 -23.75
C SER A 226 10.36 11.52 -25.25
N ASP A 227 11.31 10.72 -25.69
CA ASP A 227 11.42 10.15 -27.05
C ASP A 227 10.48 8.97 -27.29
N GLY A 228 9.83 8.45 -26.25
CA GLY A 228 9.00 7.26 -26.26
C GLY A 228 9.79 5.96 -26.05
N GLY A 229 11.07 6.06 -25.70
CA GLY A 229 11.88 4.92 -25.29
C GLY A 229 11.32 4.29 -24.01
N LEU A 230 11.13 2.96 -24.04
CA LEU A 230 10.69 2.19 -22.88
C LEU A 230 11.91 1.71 -22.09
N THR A 231 12.01 2.10 -20.83
CA THR A 231 13.08 1.71 -19.91
C THR A 231 12.50 1.12 -18.62
N ASP A 232 13.33 0.42 -17.84
CA ASP A 232 12.98 -0.16 -16.53
C ASP A 232 11.66 -0.93 -16.52
N GLY A 233 11.51 -1.88 -17.44
CA GLY A 233 10.32 -2.74 -17.49
C GLY A 233 10.19 -3.60 -16.24
N ARG A 234 9.06 -3.48 -15.53
CA ARG A 234 8.76 -4.28 -14.33
C ARG A 234 7.53 -5.13 -14.50
N VAL A 235 7.66 -6.40 -14.14
CA VAL A 235 6.57 -7.35 -14.10
C VAL A 235 5.84 -7.23 -12.75
N VAL A 236 4.53 -7.01 -12.81
CA VAL A 236 3.67 -6.84 -11.64
C VAL A 236 2.51 -7.82 -11.71
N LEU A 237 2.29 -8.55 -10.62
CA LEU A 237 1.20 -9.51 -10.47
C LEU A 237 0.08 -8.91 -9.62
N PHE A 238 -1.14 -8.87 -10.18
CA PHE A 238 -2.35 -8.48 -9.45
C PHE A 238 -3.17 -9.73 -9.10
N SER A 239 -3.56 -9.86 -7.84
CA SER A 239 -4.39 -10.97 -7.34
C SER A 239 -5.90 -10.72 -7.51
N ALA A 240 -6.29 -9.48 -7.80
CA ALA A 240 -7.67 -9.05 -7.99
C ALA A 240 -7.75 -7.95 -9.06
N ASN A 241 -8.96 -7.69 -9.56
CA ASN A 241 -9.20 -6.51 -10.39
C ASN A 241 -8.79 -5.26 -9.62
N SER A 242 -7.91 -4.46 -10.22
CA SER A 242 -7.33 -3.28 -9.59
C SER A 242 -7.49 -2.07 -10.50
N GLN A 243 -7.60 -0.90 -9.88
CA GLN A 243 -7.73 0.37 -10.58
C GLN A 243 -6.81 1.41 -9.92
N GLY A 244 -6.18 2.25 -10.72
CA GLY A 244 -5.33 3.33 -10.22
C GLY A 244 -5.47 4.60 -11.07
N PRO A 245 -5.36 5.79 -10.46
CA PRO A 245 -5.37 7.05 -11.19
C PRO A 245 -4.12 7.17 -12.07
N ALA A 246 -4.30 7.77 -13.24
CA ALA A 246 -3.26 7.91 -14.24
C ALA A 246 -3.41 9.22 -15.03
N GLU A 247 -2.29 9.68 -15.57
CA GLU A 247 -2.22 10.78 -16.53
C GLU A 247 -1.99 10.22 -17.94
N ARG A 248 -2.70 10.76 -18.93
CA ARG A 248 -2.51 10.40 -20.34
C ARG A 248 -1.44 11.29 -20.94
N LEU A 249 -0.34 10.70 -21.35
CA LEU A 249 0.80 11.39 -21.95
C LEU A 249 1.02 10.91 -23.39
N THR A 250 1.77 11.70 -24.17
CA THR A 250 2.14 11.37 -25.54
C THR A 250 3.61 11.69 -25.73
N ALA A 251 4.40 10.68 -26.09
CA ALA A 251 5.83 10.85 -26.35
C ALA A 251 6.07 11.54 -27.70
N ALA A 252 7.31 11.99 -27.94
CA ALA A 252 7.68 12.67 -29.19
C ALA A 252 7.46 11.82 -30.45
N ASN A 253 7.50 10.48 -30.33
CA ASN A 253 7.21 9.55 -31.41
C ASN A 253 5.71 9.31 -31.63
N GLY A 254 4.83 10.03 -30.93
CA GLY A 254 3.37 9.88 -31.01
C GLY A 254 2.80 8.72 -30.19
N GLN A 255 3.63 7.93 -29.50
CA GLN A 255 3.18 6.85 -28.63
C GLN A 255 2.41 7.43 -27.44
N ARG A 256 1.15 7.03 -27.28
CA ARG A 256 0.36 7.32 -26.09
C ARG A 256 0.66 6.31 -24.98
N TYR A 257 0.67 6.80 -23.75
CA TYR A 257 0.86 5.98 -22.56
C TYR A 257 0.14 6.59 -21.35
N TRP A 258 -0.10 5.75 -20.34
CA TRP A 258 -0.81 6.13 -19.11
C TRP A 258 0.09 5.97 -17.91
N GLN A 259 0.59 7.09 -17.39
CA GLN A 259 1.49 7.10 -16.23
C GLN A 259 0.67 7.11 -14.94
N LEU A 260 0.89 6.16 -14.06
CA LEU A 260 0.25 6.12 -12.75
C LEU A 260 0.71 7.32 -11.91
N THR A 261 -0.24 8.02 -11.30
CA THR A 261 0.05 9.21 -10.48
C THR A 261 0.13 8.89 -8.99
N GLU A 262 -0.54 7.84 -8.53
CA GLU A 262 -0.61 7.46 -7.11
C GLU A 262 -0.22 5.99 -6.87
N GLY A 263 0.15 5.69 -5.62
CA GLY A 263 0.47 4.34 -5.16
C GLY A 263 1.94 3.93 -5.37
N PHE A 264 2.22 2.66 -5.10
CA PHE A 264 3.59 2.11 -5.10
C PHE A 264 4.27 2.15 -6.48
N TYR A 265 3.49 2.20 -7.55
CA TYR A 265 3.96 2.24 -8.94
C TYR A 265 3.81 3.64 -9.57
N SER A 266 3.68 4.70 -8.77
CA SER A 266 3.67 6.07 -9.28
C SER A 266 4.91 6.35 -10.15
N GLY A 267 4.70 6.98 -11.30
CA GLY A 267 5.74 7.23 -12.31
C GLY A 267 5.94 6.13 -13.34
N TYR A 268 5.46 4.90 -13.09
CA TYR A 268 5.41 3.85 -14.10
C TYR A 268 4.19 4.01 -15.01
N SER A 269 4.29 3.48 -16.22
CA SER A 269 3.30 3.67 -17.27
C SER A 269 2.83 2.36 -17.90
N TYR A 270 1.57 2.36 -18.32
CA TYR A 270 0.99 1.35 -19.20
C TYR A 270 1.08 1.80 -20.66
N VAL A 271 1.52 0.89 -21.53
CA VAL A 271 1.67 1.12 -22.96
C VAL A 271 0.90 0.04 -23.72
N ALA A 272 -0.02 0.46 -24.59
CA ALA A 272 -0.83 -0.46 -25.38
C ALA A 272 0.05 -1.42 -26.21
N GLY A 273 -0.33 -2.70 -26.23
CA GLY A 273 0.43 -3.76 -26.90
C GLY A 273 1.74 -4.20 -26.21
N ARG A 274 2.18 -3.52 -25.14
CA ARG A 274 3.41 -3.87 -24.41
C ARG A 274 3.14 -4.27 -22.96
N SER A 275 2.14 -3.67 -22.33
CA SER A 275 1.85 -3.88 -20.90
C SER A 275 0.88 -5.02 -20.61
N GLY A 276 0.42 -5.77 -21.62
CA GLY A 276 -0.71 -6.70 -21.50
C GLY A 276 -2.06 -5.98 -21.66
N PRO A 277 -3.19 -6.69 -21.48
CA PRO A 277 -4.52 -6.14 -21.76
C PRO A 277 -5.04 -5.36 -20.55
N PHE A 278 -5.06 -4.03 -20.64
CA PHE A 278 -5.62 -3.13 -19.63
C PHE A 278 -6.77 -2.31 -20.21
N GLY A 279 -7.61 -1.74 -19.35
CA GLY A 279 -8.62 -0.76 -19.73
C GLY A 279 -8.24 0.63 -19.21
N VAL A 280 -8.77 1.67 -19.86
CA VAL A 280 -8.69 3.05 -19.35
C VAL A 280 -10.09 3.63 -19.32
N SER A 281 -10.42 4.35 -18.25
CA SER A 281 -11.65 5.13 -18.15
C SER A 281 -11.33 6.58 -17.82
N LYS A 282 -12.12 7.51 -18.36
CA LYS A 282 -12.20 8.88 -17.84
C LYS A 282 -13.08 8.85 -16.60
N ILE A 283 -12.64 9.51 -15.54
CA ILE A 283 -13.41 9.71 -14.31
C ILE A 283 -13.89 11.15 -14.31
N PHE A 284 -15.18 11.33 -14.05
CA PHE A 284 -15.81 12.63 -13.91
C PHE A 284 -16.37 12.78 -12.50
N ARG A 285 -16.35 14.01 -11.98
CA ARG A 285 -16.93 14.37 -10.69
C ARG A 285 -18.08 15.36 -10.90
N ARG A 286 -19.21 15.09 -10.26
CA ARG A 286 -20.37 15.97 -10.22
C ARG A 286 -20.26 16.93 -9.03
N SER A 287 -20.99 18.05 -9.08
CA SER A 287 -21.08 19.02 -7.97
C SER A 287 -21.57 18.44 -6.65
N ASP A 288 -22.33 17.34 -6.67
CA ASP A 288 -22.79 16.61 -5.47
C ASP A 288 -21.73 15.66 -4.89
N GLY A 289 -20.53 15.61 -5.49
CA GLY A 289 -19.43 14.75 -5.09
C GLY A 289 -19.48 13.32 -5.66
N ARG A 290 -20.55 12.93 -6.37
CA ARG A 290 -20.62 11.62 -7.02
C ARG A 290 -19.68 11.54 -8.21
N THR A 291 -19.23 10.33 -8.51
CA THR A 291 -18.37 10.03 -9.67
C THR A 291 -19.13 9.25 -10.74
N SER A 292 -18.81 9.55 -11.99
CA SER A 292 -19.23 8.81 -13.18
C SER A 292 -17.98 8.44 -13.99
N SER A 293 -18.09 7.44 -14.86
CA SER A 293 -16.96 7.06 -15.71
C SER A 293 -17.35 6.70 -17.13
N GLU A 294 -16.44 6.97 -18.06
CA GLU A 294 -16.55 6.62 -19.47
C GLU A 294 -15.34 5.78 -19.86
N ARG A 295 -15.56 4.53 -20.26
CA ARG A 295 -14.47 3.66 -20.74
C ARG A 295 -13.99 4.15 -22.11
N LEU A 296 -12.68 4.31 -22.27
CA LEU A 296 -12.08 4.60 -23.57
C LEU A 296 -12.15 3.36 -24.48
N PRO A 297 -12.48 3.53 -25.77
CA PRO A 297 -12.39 2.44 -26.74
C PRO A 297 -10.91 2.07 -26.98
N ASP A 298 -10.67 0.83 -27.40
CA ASP A 298 -9.30 0.32 -27.61
C ASP A 298 -8.50 1.11 -28.67
N SER A 299 -9.17 1.76 -29.63
CA SER A 299 -8.54 2.66 -30.60
C SER A 299 -7.99 3.97 -30.00
N GLN A 300 -8.42 4.30 -28.77
CA GLN A 300 -7.93 5.43 -28.01
C GLN A 300 -6.86 5.06 -26.96
N LEU A 301 -6.55 3.76 -26.85
CA LEU A 301 -5.36 3.27 -26.15
C LEU A 301 -4.08 3.48 -27.01
#